data_AF-A0A497D2Y6-F1
#
_entry.id   AF-A0A497D2Y6-F1
#
_cell.length_a   1.000
_cell.length_b   1.000
_cell.length_c   1.000
_cell.angle_alpha   90.00
_cell.angle_beta   90.00
_cell.angle_gamma   90.00
#
_symmetry.space_group_name_H-M   'P 1'
#
loop_
_entity.id
_entity.type
_entity.pdbx_description
1 polymer ?
#
loop_
_entity_poly.entity_id
_entity_poly.type
_entity_poly.pdbx_seq_one_letter_code
_entity_poly.pdbx_strand_id
1 'polypeptide(L)'
;MTKTFINLSSEECAEVYPSIIKNSDDHFNIAHILQENSHYGSAVSHLVLGSEELVKALIMFFDGIGLKLRQTDGVSRFFRNHKSRHYLSTIIQIISVFVITPVMEIATTYKSITLSKKNISKMNDFERALFGVDEKESELLISRWAKKLAESSKPLIDFWDEADYFKQQGFYVDYENRLIAPTQIKKADYIIALKATSRFREDCKKLINYFVNLTLKEKNAFISFANSNERFKKTIDDLFSESLRQIKRR
;
A
#
# COMPACT_ATOMS: atom_id res chain seq x y z
N MET A 1 -5.14 -29.80 -14.01
CA MET A 1 -4.13 -28.79 -13.58
C MET A 1 -4.49 -28.32 -12.18
N THR A 2 -3.52 -28.28 -11.26
CA THR A 2 -3.73 -27.73 -9.91
C THR A 2 -3.92 -26.21 -9.99
N LYS A 3 -4.98 -25.68 -9.37
CA LYS A 3 -5.21 -24.23 -9.27
C LYS A 3 -4.25 -23.61 -8.26
N THR A 4 -3.78 -22.40 -8.57
CA THR A 4 -2.86 -21.58 -7.77
C THR A 4 -3.30 -20.12 -7.90
N PHE A 5 -2.79 -19.22 -7.04
CA PHE A 5 -3.10 -17.78 -7.16
C PHE A 5 -2.78 -17.18 -8.54
N ILE A 6 -1.91 -17.80 -9.34
CA ILE A 6 -1.55 -17.33 -10.66
C ILE A 6 -2.66 -17.59 -11.70
N ASN A 7 -3.50 -18.61 -11.51
CA ASN A 7 -4.46 -19.06 -12.53
C ASN A 7 -5.93 -19.10 -12.07
N LEU A 8 -6.26 -18.49 -10.92
CA LEU A 8 -7.66 -18.26 -10.51
C LEU A 8 -8.39 -17.33 -11.48
N SER A 9 -9.68 -17.58 -11.74
CA SER A 9 -10.55 -16.64 -12.48
C SER A 9 -10.80 -15.35 -11.67
N SER A 10 -11.45 -14.35 -12.27
CA SER A 10 -11.85 -13.14 -11.55
C SER A 10 -12.85 -13.46 -10.43
N GLU A 11 -13.84 -14.31 -10.68
CA GLU A 11 -14.82 -14.72 -9.67
C GLU A 11 -14.13 -15.43 -8.50
N GLU A 12 -13.21 -16.35 -8.79
CA GLU A 12 -12.43 -17.05 -7.77
C GLU A 12 -11.53 -16.08 -6.98
N CYS A 13 -10.95 -15.09 -7.65
CA CYS A 13 -10.20 -14.02 -6.99
C CYS A 13 -11.07 -13.21 -6.02
N ALA A 14 -12.30 -12.88 -6.41
CA ALA A 14 -13.27 -12.19 -5.57
C ALA A 14 -13.69 -13.04 -4.35
N GLU A 15 -13.70 -14.37 -4.49
CA GLU A 15 -14.01 -15.30 -3.42
C GLU A 15 -12.85 -15.47 -2.41
N VAL A 16 -11.61 -15.55 -2.89
CA VAL A 16 -10.45 -15.88 -2.02
C VAL A 16 -9.87 -14.67 -1.29
N TYR A 17 -9.92 -13.46 -1.85
CA TYR A 17 -9.25 -12.30 -1.26
C TYR A 17 -9.68 -12.00 0.20
N PRO A 18 -10.95 -12.18 0.64
CA PRO A 18 -11.35 -11.92 2.02
C PRO A 18 -10.63 -12.86 3.01
N SER A 19 -10.38 -14.11 2.61
CA SER A 19 -9.64 -15.07 3.43
C SER A 19 -8.17 -14.67 3.58
N ILE A 20 -7.57 -14.07 2.54
CA ILE A 20 -6.21 -13.54 2.60
C ILE A 20 -6.15 -12.30 3.53
N ILE A 21 -7.15 -11.42 3.48
CA ILE A 21 -7.28 -10.29 4.42
C ILE A 21 -7.38 -10.81 5.85
N LYS A 22 -8.20 -11.83 6.10
CA LYS A 22 -8.32 -12.44 7.43
C LYS A 22 -6.96 -12.98 7.90
N ASN A 23 -6.22 -13.69 7.05
CA ASN A 23 -4.89 -14.18 7.41
C ASN A 23 -3.91 -13.04 7.72
N SER A 24 -3.94 -11.96 6.95
CA SER A 24 -3.21 -10.72 7.26
C SER A 24 -3.55 -10.22 8.66
N ASP A 25 -4.85 -10.10 8.97
CA ASP A 25 -5.33 -9.58 10.25
C ASP A 25 -4.92 -10.48 11.43
N ASP A 26 -4.94 -11.80 11.23
CA ASP A 26 -4.44 -12.77 12.21
C ASP A 26 -2.94 -12.55 12.49
N HIS A 27 -2.10 -12.29 11.46
CA HIS A 27 -0.69 -11.92 11.67
C HIS A 27 -0.53 -10.62 12.47
N PHE A 28 -1.31 -9.58 12.18
CA PHE A 28 -1.27 -8.33 12.96
C PHE A 28 -1.67 -8.54 14.42
N ASN A 29 -2.67 -9.38 14.68
CA ASN A 29 -3.09 -9.72 16.03
C ASN A 29 -2.01 -10.52 16.79
N ILE A 30 -1.37 -11.48 16.12
CA ILE A 30 -0.25 -12.22 16.71
C ILE A 30 0.91 -11.28 17.05
N ALA A 31 1.24 -10.33 16.17
CA ALA A 31 2.27 -9.33 16.46
C ALA A 31 1.95 -8.52 17.73
N HIS A 32 0.68 -8.16 17.92
CA HIS A 32 0.23 -7.46 19.12
C HIS A 32 0.40 -8.31 20.39
N ILE A 33 0.04 -9.59 20.36
CA ILE A 33 0.23 -10.49 21.51
C ILE A 33 1.73 -10.67 21.81
N LEU A 34 2.56 -10.83 20.78
CA LEU A 34 4.00 -11.03 20.93
C LEU A 34 4.69 -9.82 21.57
N GLN A 35 4.32 -8.59 21.19
CA GLN A 35 4.93 -7.40 21.79
C GLN A 35 4.51 -7.19 23.25
N GLU A 36 3.30 -7.59 23.66
CA GLU A 36 2.89 -7.53 25.07
C GLU A 36 3.80 -8.39 25.95
N ASN A 37 4.31 -9.48 25.38
CA ASN A 37 5.25 -10.40 26.01
C ASN A 37 6.73 -10.05 25.71
N SER A 38 7.00 -8.82 25.22
CA SER A 38 8.34 -8.34 24.86
C SER A 38 9.10 -9.17 23.81
N HIS A 39 8.39 -9.97 23.01
CA HIS A 39 8.96 -10.70 21.87
C HIS A 39 8.99 -9.83 20.60
N TYR A 40 9.72 -8.71 20.66
CA TYR A 40 9.69 -7.67 19.63
C TYR A 40 10.17 -8.16 18.25
N GLY A 41 11.20 -9.01 18.18
CA GLY A 41 11.68 -9.55 16.91
C GLY A 41 10.60 -10.34 16.16
N SER A 42 9.98 -11.30 16.83
CA SER A 42 8.89 -12.09 16.24
C SER A 42 7.67 -11.22 15.96
N ALA A 43 7.36 -10.25 16.82
CA ALA A 43 6.29 -9.29 16.57
C ALA A 43 6.50 -8.50 15.26
N VAL A 44 7.70 -7.94 15.05
CA VAL A 44 8.04 -7.24 13.80
C VAL A 44 7.90 -8.16 12.59
N SER A 45 8.34 -9.41 12.71
CA SER A 45 8.25 -10.38 11.61
C SER A 45 6.80 -10.67 11.23
N HIS A 46 5.91 -10.79 12.22
CA HIS A 46 4.47 -10.93 11.99
C HIS A 46 3.84 -9.67 11.36
N LEU A 47 4.28 -8.46 11.72
CA LEU A 47 3.82 -7.23 11.05
C LEU A 47 4.18 -7.23 9.55
N VAL A 48 5.41 -7.64 9.21
CA VAL A 48 5.86 -7.74 7.82
C VAL A 48 5.06 -8.82 7.08
N LEU A 49 4.85 -10.00 7.67
CA LEU A 49 4.03 -11.06 7.07
C LEU A 49 2.59 -10.61 6.82
N GLY A 50 1.93 -9.97 7.78
CA GLY A 50 0.57 -9.45 7.60
C GLY A 50 0.49 -8.46 6.43
N SER A 51 1.49 -7.61 6.28
CA SER A 51 1.60 -6.67 5.16
C SER A 51 1.83 -7.39 3.81
N GLU A 52 2.67 -8.42 3.79
CA GLU A 52 2.87 -9.24 2.60
C GLU A 52 1.60 -9.98 2.14
N GLU A 53 0.74 -10.41 3.08
CA GLU A 53 -0.59 -10.96 2.77
C GLU A 53 -1.54 -9.90 2.22
N LEU A 54 -1.53 -8.66 2.76
CA LEU A 54 -2.35 -7.57 2.21
C LEU A 54 -1.98 -7.24 0.76
N VAL A 55 -0.70 -7.28 0.41
CA VAL A 55 -0.28 -7.10 -1.00
C VAL A 55 -0.92 -8.17 -1.89
N LYS A 56 -0.89 -9.44 -1.46
CA LYS A 56 -1.55 -10.53 -2.20
C LYS A 56 -3.07 -10.31 -2.29
N ALA A 57 -3.70 -9.91 -1.19
CA ALA A 57 -5.12 -9.64 -1.13
C ALA A 57 -5.53 -8.51 -2.09
N LEU A 58 -4.74 -7.43 -2.18
CA LEU A 58 -5.00 -6.33 -3.11
C LEU A 58 -4.94 -6.78 -4.57
N ILE A 59 -3.94 -7.59 -4.94
CA ILE A 59 -3.86 -8.13 -6.31
C ILE A 59 -5.07 -9.01 -6.60
N MET A 60 -5.46 -9.89 -5.67
CA MET A 60 -6.67 -10.74 -5.84
C MET A 60 -7.93 -9.89 -5.93
N PHE A 61 -8.08 -8.87 -5.09
CA PHE A 61 -9.21 -7.96 -5.12
C PHE A 61 -9.36 -7.26 -6.48
N PHE A 62 -8.26 -6.68 -6.98
CA PHE A 62 -8.28 -5.96 -8.26
C PHE A 62 -8.54 -6.86 -9.46
N ASP A 63 -7.99 -8.08 -9.46
CA ASP A 63 -8.32 -9.07 -10.46
C ASP A 63 -9.78 -9.54 -10.35
N GLY A 64 -10.31 -9.60 -9.14
CA GLY A 64 -11.69 -9.97 -8.87
C GLY A 64 -12.70 -8.96 -9.38
N ILE A 65 -12.34 -7.67 -9.41
CA ILE A 65 -13.17 -6.63 -10.06
C ILE A 65 -12.87 -6.49 -11.56
N GLY A 66 -11.94 -7.25 -12.13
CA GLY A 66 -11.72 -7.33 -13.59
C GLY A 66 -10.53 -6.53 -14.14
N LEU A 67 -9.62 -6.02 -13.31
CA LEU A 67 -8.41 -5.30 -13.79
C LEU A 67 -7.32 -6.23 -14.33
N LYS A 68 -7.37 -7.52 -14.02
CA LYS A 68 -6.43 -8.56 -14.54
C LYS A 68 -4.95 -8.20 -14.34
N LEU A 69 -4.59 -7.60 -13.21
CA LEU A 69 -3.22 -7.23 -12.85
C LEU A 69 -2.26 -8.41 -12.94
N ARG A 70 -2.69 -9.64 -12.64
CA ARG A 70 -1.81 -10.82 -12.75
C ARG A 70 -1.32 -11.10 -14.18
N GLN A 71 -2.01 -10.58 -15.19
CA GLN A 71 -1.62 -10.71 -16.59
C GLN A 71 -0.58 -9.67 -16.99
N THR A 72 -0.35 -8.65 -16.17
CA THR A 72 0.72 -7.67 -16.35
C THR A 72 2.08 -8.30 -16.06
N ASP A 73 3.04 -8.04 -16.94
CA ASP A 73 4.38 -8.58 -16.81
C ASP A 73 5.02 -8.21 -15.46
N GLY A 74 5.59 -9.21 -14.80
CA GLY A 74 6.24 -9.04 -13.50
C GLY A 74 5.33 -9.15 -12.27
N VAL A 75 4.00 -9.02 -12.40
CA VAL A 75 3.08 -9.11 -11.25
C VAL A 75 3.09 -10.50 -10.61
N SER A 76 3.29 -11.56 -11.40
CA SER A 76 3.45 -12.93 -10.88
C SER A 76 4.59 -13.08 -9.86
N ARG A 77 5.55 -12.15 -9.83
CA ARG A 77 6.67 -12.16 -8.86
C ARG A 77 6.24 -11.77 -7.46
N PHE A 78 5.17 -10.99 -7.26
CA PHE A 78 4.67 -10.66 -5.92
C PHE A 78 4.19 -11.90 -5.16
N PHE A 79 3.81 -12.97 -5.86
CA PHE A 79 3.41 -14.24 -5.25
C PHE A 79 4.60 -15.13 -4.88
N ARG A 80 5.80 -14.85 -5.39
CA ARG A 80 6.99 -15.70 -5.22
C ARG A 80 8.14 -15.01 -4.47
N ASN A 81 8.24 -13.68 -4.58
CA ASN A 81 9.33 -12.89 -4.02
C ASN A 81 8.81 -11.95 -2.93
N HIS A 82 9.37 -12.06 -1.73
CA HIS A 82 9.01 -11.25 -0.57
C HIS A 82 9.49 -9.78 -0.73
N LYS A 83 10.70 -9.55 -1.24
CA LYS A 83 11.24 -8.19 -1.47
C LYS A 83 10.39 -7.37 -2.44
N SER A 84 9.85 -8.01 -3.47
CA SER A 84 8.92 -7.34 -4.39
C SER A 84 7.69 -6.80 -3.64
N ARG A 85 7.16 -7.53 -2.66
CA ARG A 85 5.99 -7.08 -1.88
C ARG A 85 6.29 -5.86 -1.01
N HIS A 86 7.51 -5.74 -0.48
CA HIS A 86 7.91 -4.55 0.29
C HIS A 86 7.95 -3.30 -0.59
N TYR A 87 8.50 -3.40 -1.79
CA TYR A 87 8.47 -2.30 -2.75
C TYR A 87 7.05 -1.91 -3.18
N LEU A 88 6.16 -2.89 -3.41
CA LEU A 88 4.76 -2.59 -3.70
C LEU A 88 4.06 -1.92 -2.50
N SER A 89 4.46 -2.26 -1.27
CA SER A 89 3.98 -1.58 -0.07
C SER A 89 4.39 -0.10 -0.06
N THR A 90 5.64 0.21 -0.43
CA THR A 90 6.11 1.58 -0.66
C THR A 90 5.29 2.30 -1.73
N ILE A 91 5.05 1.68 -2.89
CA ILE A 91 4.24 2.29 -3.95
C ILE A 91 2.83 2.57 -3.46
N ILE A 92 2.17 1.62 -2.81
CA ILE A 92 0.79 1.79 -2.32
C ILE A 92 0.73 2.90 -1.28
N GLN A 93 1.72 3.02 -0.40
CA GLN A 93 1.79 4.15 0.54
C GLN A 93 1.94 5.47 -0.21
N ILE A 94 2.83 5.56 -1.20
CA ILE A 94 2.97 6.75 -2.05
C ILE A 94 1.63 7.06 -2.73
N ILE A 95 1.01 6.10 -3.43
CA ILE A 95 -0.29 6.30 -4.09
C ILE A 95 -1.37 6.68 -3.09
N SER A 96 -1.43 6.03 -1.93
CA SER A 96 -2.44 6.35 -0.92
C SER A 96 -2.32 7.77 -0.43
N VAL A 97 -1.08 8.22 -0.22
CA VAL A 97 -0.86 9.53 0.32
C VAL A 97 -0.99 10.61 -0.77
N PHE A 98 -0.51 10.37 -1.99
CA PHE A 98 -0.51 11.35 -3.09
C PHE A 98 -1.77 11.36 -3.95
N VAL A 99 -2.55 10.28 -3.94
CA VAL A 99 -3.73 10.11 -4.82
C VAL A 99 -4.98 9.80 -4.01
N ILE A 100 -4.98 8.71 -3.23
CA ILE A 100 -6.22 8.22 -2.59
C ILE A 100 -6.70 9.20 -1.53
N THR A 101 -5.84 9.60 -0.60
CA THR A 101 -6.19 10.50 0.50
C THR A 101 -6.68 11.84 -0.03
N PRO A 102 -5.96 12.51 -0.96
CA PRO A 102 -6.47 13.68 -1.67
C PRO A 102 -7.82 13.42 -2.33
N VAL A 103 -7.93 12.45 -3.24
CA VAL A 103 -9.16 12.22 -4.01
C VAL A 103 -10.35 11.92 -3.11
N MET A 104 -10.15 11.19 -2.01
CA MET A 104 -11.22 10.93 -1.05
C MET A 104 -11.59 12.17 -0.24
N GLU A 105 -10.62 12.95 0.27
CA GLU A 105 -10.88 14.22 0.93
C GLU A 105 -11.68 15.15 0.01
N ILE A 106 -11.29 15.21 -1.26
CA ILE A 106 -11.94 15.98 -2.32
C ILE A 106 -13.35 15.50 -2.57
N ALA A 107 -13.55 14.18 -2.72
CA ALA A 107 -14.87 13.61 -2.96
C ALA A 107 -15.81 13.88 -1.76
N THR A 108 -15.30 13.78 -0.53
CA THR A 108 -16.08 14.11 0.68
C THR A 108 -16.37 15.60 0.79
N THR A 109 -15.40 16.45 0.48
CA THR A 109 -15.51 17.90 0.48
C THR A 109 -16.42 18.38 -0.65
N TYR A 110 -16.41 17.78 -1.85
CA TYR A 110 -17.37 18.10 -2.91
C TYR A 110 -18.79 17.70 -2.53
N LYS A 111 -18.96 16.53 -1.90
CA LYS A 111 -20.27 16.07 -1.43
C LYS A 111 -20.86 17.04 -0.38
N SER A 112 -20.01 17.77 0.36
CA SER A 112 -20.43 18.83 1.29
C SER A 112 -20.50 20.24 0.65
N ILE A 113 -19.64 20.56 -0.33
CA ILE A 113 -19.53 21.87 -1.02
C ILE A 113 -20.53 22.03 -2.18
N THR A 114 -21.21 20.96 -2.61
CA THR A 114 -22.42 21.10 -3.47
C THR A 114 -23.51 21.97 -2.80
N LEU A 115 -23.30 22.40 -1.55
CA LEU A 115 -23.98 23.50 -0.86
C LEU A 115 -23.18 24.84 -0.95
N SER A 116 -23.36 25.54 -2.07
CA SER A 116 -23.11 26.98 -2.31
C SER A 116 -21.66 27.46 -2.54
N LYS A 117 -21.48 28.26 -3.61
CA LYS A 117 -20.29 29.04 -4.00
C LYS A 117 -19.79 30.06 -2.94
N LYS A 118 -20.40 30.12 -1.75
CA LYS A 118 -20.19 31.20 -0.75
C LYS A 118 -19.10 30.90 0.30
N ASN A 119 -18.37 29.79 0.21
CA ASN A 119 -17.44 29.33 1.26
C ASN A 119 -15.94 29.25 0.86
N ILE A 120 -15.51 29.87 -0.26
CA ILE A 120 -14.09 29.89 -0.66
C ILE A 120 -13.18 30.46 0.45
N SER A 121 -13.67 31.44 1.22
CA SER A 121 -12.93 32.04 2.35
C SER A 121 -12.75 31.14 3.57
N LYS A 122 -13.38 29.95 3.60
CA LYS A 122 -13.25 28.95 4.67
C LYS A 122 -12.39 27.75 4.27
N MET A 123 -11.95 27.71 3.01
CA MET A 123 -11.11 26.62 2.51
C MET A 123 -9.72 26.68 3.15
N ASN A 124 -9.21 25.52 3.55
CA ASN A 124 -7.81 25.40 3.93
C ASN A 124 -6.90 25.44 2.69
N ASP A 125 -5.59 25.56 2.90
CA ASP A 125 -4.60 25.67 1.83
C ASP A 125 -4.65 24.48 0.84
N PHE A 126 -4.94 23.27 1.31
CA PHE A 126 -5.04 22.09 0.46
C PHE A 126 -6.26 22.15 -0.48
N GLU A 127 -7.41 22.59 0.04
CA GLU A 127 -8.62 22.79 -0.75
C GLU A 127 -8.38 23.89 -1.80
N ARG A 128 -7.86 25.06 -1.40
CA ARG A 128 -7.58 26.16 -2.33
C ARG A 128 -6.62 25.76 -3.46
N ALA A 129 -5.62 24.94 -3.15
CA ALA A 129 -4.64 24.44 -4.12
C ALA A 129 -5.22 23.51 -5.18
N LEU A 130 -6.28 22.81 -4.84
CA LEU A 130 -6.87 21.81 -5.70
C LEU A 130 -8.02 22.39 -6.53
N PHE A 131 -8.77 23.34 -5.98
CA PHE A 131 -9.87 24.01 -6.67
C PHE A 131 -9.40 25.09 -7.66
N GLY A 132 -8.09 25.26 -7.85
CA GLY A 132 -7.55 26.16 -8.87
C GLY A 132 -7.97 27.61 -8.65
N VAL A 133 -7.95 28.09 -7.40
CA VAL A 133 -8.32 29.49 -7.08
C VAL A 133 -7.34 30.46 -7.77
N ASP A 134 -6.10 30.02 -7.99
CA ASP A 134 -5.08 30.58 -8.90
C ASP A 134 -4.10 29.43 -9.26
N GLU A 135 -3.74 29.27 -10.54
CA GLU A 135 -2.86 28.20 -11.05
C GLU A 135 -1.47 28.24 -10.38
N LYS A 136 -0.90 29.43 -10.16
CA LYS A 136 0.41 29.59 -9.51
C LYS A 136 0.36 29.35 -8.00
N GLU A 137 -0.72 29.77 -7.35
CA GLU A 137 -0.93 29.50 -5.92
C GLU A 137 -1.14 27.99 -5.69
N SER A 138 -1.86 27.34 -6.60
CA SER A 138 -2.11 25.90 -6.60
C SER A 138 -0.83 25.07 -6.71
N GLU A 139 0.04 25.41 -7.66
CA GLU A 139 1.33 24.73 -7.84
C GLU A 139 2.24 24.87 -6.61
N LEU A 140 2.29 26.07 -6.00
CA LEU A 140 3.08 26.32 -4.79
C LEU A 140 2.54 25.53 -3.58
N LEU A 141 1.23 25.43 -3.44
CA LEU A 141 0.62 24.71 -2.32
C LEU A 141 0.72 23.19 -2.50
N ILE A 142 0.54 22.67 -3.72
CA ILE A 142 0.79 21.26 -4.06
C ILE A 142 2.24 20.89 -3.78
N SER A 143 3.21 21.73 -4.16
CA SER A 143 4.64 21.44 -3.94
C SER A 143 5.01 21.46 -2.44
N ARG A 144 4.48 22.40 -1.65
CA ARG A 144 4.68 22.43 -0.18
C ARG A 144 4.08 21.21 0.51
N TRP A 145 2.88 20.82 0.10
CA TRP A 145 2.22 19.63 0.61
C TRP A 145 3.02 18.38 0.25
N ALA A 146 3.39 18.22 -1.03
CA ALA A 146 4.20 17.09 -1.50
C ALA A 146 5.53 16.97 -0.75
N LYS A 147 6.19 18.11 -0.45
CA LYS A 147 7.43 18.13 0.33
C LYS A 147 7.23 17.66 1.78
N LYS A 148 6.30 18.26 2.52
CA LYS A 148 5.99 17.87 3.92
C LYS A 148 5.60 16.39 4.02
N LEU A 149 4.96 15.91 2.97
CA LEU A 149 4.46 14.57 2.87
C LEU A 149 5.55 13.55 2.51
N ALA A 150 6.48 13.92 1.63
CA ALA A 150 7.69 13.15 1.38
C ALA A 150 8.56 13.04 2.66
N GLU A 151 8.72 14.14 3.40
CA GLU A 151 9.47 14.16 4.66
C GLU A 151 8.83 13.26 5.73
N SER A 152 7.50 13.31 5.89
CA SER A 152 6.79 12.48 6.87
C SER A 152 6.69 11.00 6.47
N SER A 153 6.76 10.69 5.17
CA SER A 153 6.69 9.32 4.65
C SER A 153 8.06 8.65 4.58
N LYS A 154 9.16 9.41 4.56
CA LYS A 154 10.52 8.87 4.43
C LYS A 154 10.84 7.74 5.43
N PRO A 155 10.59 7.87 6.75
CA PRO A 155 10.88 6.78 7.68
C PRO A 155 10.05 5.50 7.43
N LEU A 156 8.86 5.64 6.83
CA LEU A 156 7.99 4.51 6.50
C LEU A 156 8.48 3.80 5.23
N ILE A 157 8.96 4.58 4.26
CA ILE A 157 9.59 4.08 3.04
C ILE A 157 10.91 3.37 3.37
N ASP A 158 11.76 4.01 4.17
CA ASP A 158 13.04 3.46 4.61
C ASP A 158 12.85 2.15 5.39
N PHE A 159 11.74 1.99 6.13
CA PHE A 159 11.42 0.72 6.79
C PHE A 159 11.23 -0.44 5.79
N TRP A 160 10.55 -0.21 4.67
CA TRP A 160 10.28 -1.27 3.70
C TRP A 160 11.55 -1.79 3.01
N ASP A 161 12.57 -0.95 2.89
CA ASP A 161 13.88 -1.35 2.37
C ASP A 161 14.57 -2.38 3.28
N GLU A 162 14.32 -2.33 4.58
CA GLU A 162 14.90 -3.19 5.61
C GLU A 162 13.91 -4.27 6.12
N ALA A 163 12.68 -4.29 5.63
CA ALA A 163 11.61 -5.13 6.17
C ALA A 163 11.93 -6.64 6.06
N ASP A 164 12.60 -7.07 4.99
CA ASP A 164 13.02 -8.47 4.84
C ASP A 164 14.07 -8.86 5.87
N TYR A 165 15.04 -7.97 6.12
CA TYR A 165 16.06 -8.16 7.14
C TYR A 165 15.42 -8.28 8.52
N PHE A 166 14.52 -7.36 8.89
CA PHE A 166 13.79 -7.43 10.16
C PHE A 166 12.95 -8.71 10.31
N LYS A 167 12.28 -9.13 9.24
CA LYS A 167 11.48 -10.38 9.24
C LYS A 167 12.35 -11.62 9.43
N GLN A 168 13.51 -11.67 8.77
CA GLN A 168 14.42 -12.81 8.94
C GLN A 168 15.01 -12.83 10.36
N GLN A 169 15.53 -11.68 10.83
CA GLN A 169 16.12 -11.58 12.16
C GLN A 169 15.15 -11.82 13.31
N GLY A 170 13.86 -11.57 13.11
CA GLY A 170 12.86 -11.79 14.14
C GLY A 170 12.37 -13.23 14.28
N PHE A 171 12.71 -14.11 13.34
CA PHE A 171 12.40 -15.54 13.41
C PHE A 171 13.63 -16.44 13.53
N TYR A 172 14.75 -16.04 12.94
CA TYR A 172 15.94 -16.87 12.85
C TYR A 172 17.07 -16.33 13.72
N VAL A 173 17.85 -17.26 14.25
CA VAL A 173 19.16 -16.98 14.85
C VAL A 173 20.20 -17.25 13.79
N ASP A 174 21.13 -16.32 13.60
CA ASP A 174 22.17 -16.40 12.58
C ASP A 174 23.54 -15.99 13.17
N TYR A 175 24.61 -16.13 12.39
CA TYR A 175 25.96 -15.79 12.80
C TYR A 175 26.77 -15.16 11.65
N GLU A 176 26.94 -13.84 11.70
CA GLU A 176 27.75 -13.07 10.75
C GLU A 176 28.84 -12.29 11.50
N ASN A 177 29.97 -12.94 11.78
CA ASN A 177 31.05 -12.44 12.68
C ASN A 177 30.60 -12.15 14.13
N ARG A 178 29.30 -12.16 14.40
CA ARG A 178 28.64 -12.04 15.70
C ARG A 178 27.31 -12.78 15.65
N LEU A 179 26.83 -13.20 16.83
CA LEU A 179 25.49 -13.76 16.98
C LEU A 179 24.43 -12.72 16.60
N ILE A 180 23.53 -13.10 15.70
CA ILE A 180 22.34 -12.36 15.34
C ILE A 180 21.15 -13.11 15.91
N ALA A 181 20.30 -12.45 16.70
CA ALA A 181 19.17 -13.11 17.35
C ALA A 181 17.94 -12.20 17.42
N PRO A 182 16.72 -12.76 17.45
CA PRO A 182 15.47 -11.98 17.57
C PRO A 182 15.43 -11.04 18.79
N THR A 183 16.16 -11.35 19.85
CA THR A 183 16.28 -10.54 21.08
C THR A 183 17.05 -9.22 20.88
N GLN A 184 17.73 -9.07 19.74
CA GLN A 184 18.43 -7.84 19.38
C GLN A 184 17.47 -6.78 18.84
N ILE A 185 16.33 -7.18 18.25
CA ILE A 185 15.26 -6.25 17.86
C ILE A 185 14.62 -5.68 19.13
N LYS A 186 14.58 -4.35 19.24
CA LYS A 186 14.11 -3.63 20.42
C LYS A 186 12.68 -3.13 20.22
N LYS A 187 12.08 -2.68 21.32
CA LYS A 187 10.77 -2.02 21.33
C LYS A 187 10.71 -0.83 20.36
N ALA A 188 11.80 -0.08 20.20
CA ALA A 188 11.88 1.05 19.28
C ALA A 188 11.71 0.59 17.82
N ASP A 189 12.38 -0.49 17.41
CA ASP A 189 12.25 -1.08 16.08
C ASP A 189 10.81 -1.57 15.84
N TYR A 190 10.21 -2.21 16.85
CA TYR A 190 8.80 -2.59 16.81
C TYR A 190 7.86 -1.41 16.59
N ILE A 191 8.08 -0.29 17.28
CA ILE A 191 7.24 0.92 17.12
C ILE A 191 7.33 1.48 15.70
N ILE A 192 8.53 1.49 15.11
CA ILE A 192 8.74 1.94 13.72
C ILE A 192 8.00 1.01 12.75
N ALA A 193 8.20 -0.30 12.90
CA ALA A 193 7.53 -1.32 12.08
C ALA A 193 6.00 -1.22 12.21
N LEU A 194 5.48 -1.08 13.44
CA LEU A 194 4.05 -0.94 13.70
C LEU A 194 3.49 0.29 12.99
N LYS A 195 4.18 1.43 13.03
CA LYS A 195 3.73 2.65 12.37
C LYS A 195 3.67 2.48 10.85
N ALA A 196 4.71 1.92 10.24
CA ALA A 196 4.78 1.70 8.79
C ALA A 196 3.71 0.69 8.32
N THR A 197 3.62 -0.45 8.99
CA THR A 197 2.69 -1.53 8.62
C THR A 197 1.23 -1.18 8.93
N SER A 198 0.94 -0.46 10.03
CA SER A 198 -0.42 0.03 10.31
C SER A 198 -0.87 1.07 9.30
N ARG A 199 0.03 1.99 8.90
CA ARG A 199 -0.27 2.95 7.84
C ARG A 199 -0.59 2.24 6.53
N PHE A 200 0.25 1.29 6.13
CA PHE A 200 0.02 0.47 4.95
C PHE A 200 -1.33 -0.27 5.01
N ARG A 201 -1.63 -0.91 6.15
CA ARG A 201 -2.90 -1.62 6.36
C ARG A 201 -4.11 -0.72 6.20
N GLU A 202 -4.05 0.49 6.77
CA GLU A 202 -5.13 1.47 6.64
C GLU A 202 -5.30 1.95 5.20
N ASP A 203 -4.19 2.21 4.51
CA ASP A 203 -4.17 2.59 3.10
C ASP A 203 -4.80 1.51 2.20
N CYS A 204 -4.48 0.22 2.45
CA CYS A 204 -5.10 -0.91 1.77
C CYS A 204 -6.61 -0.97 2.02
N LYS A 205 -7.05 -0.82 3.29
CA LYS A 205 -8.47 -0.84 3.66
C LYS A 205 -9.25 0.28 2.98
N LYS A 206 -8.72 1.50 2.99
CA LYS A 206 -9.31 2.66 2.32
C LYS A 206 -9.48 2.41 0.83
N LEU A 207 -8.45 1.88 0.18
CA LEU A 207 -8.47 1.56 -1.25
C LEU A 207 -9.54 0.52 -1.58
N ILE A 208 -9.58 -0.59 -0.84
CA ILE A 208 -10.58 -1.64 -1.04
C ILE A 208 -11.99 -1.09 -0.82
N ASN A 209 -12.22 -0.38 0.30
CA ASN A 209 -13.53 0.20 0.63
C ASN A 209 -13.98 1.21 -0.43
N TYR A 210 -13.07 2.03 -0.96
CA TYR A 210 -13.38 2.95 -2.05
C TYR A 210 -13.94 2.18 -3.26
N PHE A 211 -13.22 1.16 -3.74
CA PHE A 211 -13.64 0.39 -4.89
C PHE A 211 -14.89 -0.46 -4.63
N VAL A 212 -15.06 -1.04 -3.44
CA VAL A 212 -16.28 -1.78 -3.08
C VAL A 212 -17.52 -0.90 -3.23
N ASN A 213 -17.44 0.35 -2.77
CA ASN A 213 -18.55 1.30 -2.77
C ASN A 213 -18.81 1.98 -4.12
N LEU A 214 -17.96 1.79 -5.14
CA LEU A 214 -18.25 2.28 -6.49
C LEU A 214 -19.44 1.53 -7.11
N THR A 215 -20.28 2.27 -7.82
CA THR A 215 -21.34 1.69 -8.67
C THR A 215 -20.74 0.84 -9.78
N LEU A 216 -21.53 -0.08 -10.36
CA LEU A 216 -21.07 -0.88 -11.49
C LEU A 216 -20.64 -0.03 -12.68
N LYS A 217 -21.33 1.09 -12.93
CA LYS A 217 -20.98 2.06 -13.99
C LYS A 217 -19.61 2.69 -13.74
N GLU A 218 -19.33 3.12 -12.52
CA GLU A 218 -18.04 3.73 -12.14
C GLU A 218 -16.89 2.71 -12.20
N LYS A 219 -17.13 1.48 -11.72
CA LYS A 219 -16.17 0.37 -11.83
C LYS A 219 -15.82 0.11 -13.29
N ASN A 220 -16.83 -0.04 -14.15
CA ASN A 220 -16.62 -0.28 -15.58
C ASN A 220 -15.91 0.88 -16.28
N ALA A 221 -16.22 2.12 -15.91
CA ALA A 221 -15.52 3.30 -16.43
C ALA A 221 -14.03 3.28 -16.03
N PHE A 222 -13.73 2.98 -14.76
CA PHE A 222 -12.35 2.86 -14.29
C PHE A 222 -11.60 1.72 -14.98
N ILE A 223 -12.21 0.54 -15.09
CA ILE A 223 -11.62 -0.63 -15.76
C ILE A 223 -11.36 -0.32 -17.24
N SER A 224 -12.33 0.30 -17.92
CA SER A 224 -12.16 0.71 -19.32
C SER A 224 -11.00 1.69 -19.46
N PHE A 225 -10.92 2.72 -18.60
CA PHE A 225 -9.81 3.66 -18.58
C PHE A 225 -8.47 2.96 -18.35
N ALA A 226 -8.37 2.12 -17.33
CA ALA A 226 -7.15 1.40 -16.99
C ALA A 226 -6.67 0.51 -18.14
N ASN A 227 -7.60 -0.16 -18.84
CA ASN A 227 -7.31 -1.06 -19.95
C ASN A 227 -7.03 -0.34 -21.28
N SER A 228 -7.55 0.88 -21.48
CA SER A 228 -7.35 1.62 -22.74
C SER A 228 -6.24 2.67 -22.67
N ASN A 229 -5.80 3.05 -21.45
CA ASN A 229 -4.83 4.11 -21.28
C ASN A 229 -3.39 3.56 -21.27
N GLU A 230 -2.71 3.65 -22.41
CA GLU A 230 -1.31 3.21 -22.56
C GLU A 230 -0.34 3.93 -21.61
N ARG A 231 -0.61 5.19 -21.25
CA ARG A 231 0.22 5.91 -20.26
C ARG A 231 0.02 5.33 -18.86
N PHE A 232 -1.19 4.95 -18.50
CA PHE A 232 -1.49 4.29 -17.24
C PHE A 232 -0.80 2.92 -17.19
N LYS A 233 -0.98 2.07 -18.21
CA LYS A 233 -0.28 0.79 -18.32
C LYS A 233 1.22 0.96 -18.23
N LYS A 234 1.81 1.85 -19.04
CA LYS A 234 3.24 2.14 -19.00
C LYS A 234 3.70 2.60 -17.61
N THR A 235 2.91 3.42 -16.92
CA THR A 235 3.26 3.88 -15.56
C THR A 235 3.26 2.71 -14.58
N ILE A 236 2.26 1.82 -14.67
CA ILE A 236 2.18 0.59 -13.88
C ILE A 236 3.38 -0.33 -14.21
N ASP A 237 3.69 -0.52 -15.50
CA ASP A 237 4.81 -1.31 -15.98
C ASP A 237 6.16 -0.73 -15.57
N ASP A 238 6.32 0.59 -15.61
CA ASP A 238 7.54 1.31 -15.20
C ASP A 238 7.72 1.22 -13.68
N LEU A 239 6.65 1.40 -12.90
CA LEU A 239 6.65 1.17 -11.44
C LEU A 239 7.09 -0.26 -11.12
N PHE A 240 6.51 -1.25 -11.81
CA PHE A 240 6.89 -2.64 -11.62
C PHE A 240 8.30 -2.91 -12.12
N SER A 241 8.74 -2.34 -13.24
CA SER A 241 10.08 -2.55 -13.80
C SER A 241 11.19 -1.92 -12.96
N GLU A 242 10.95 -0.75 -12.36
CA GLU A 242 11.91 -0.09 -11.48
C GLU A 242 12.05 -0.86 -10.16
N SER A 243 10.97 -1.46 -9.66
CA SER A 243 11.03 -2.46 -8.58
C SER A 243 12.03 -3.58 -8.88
N LEU A 244 12.06 -4.04 -10.14
CA LEU A 244 12.94 -5.13 -10.57
C LEU A 244 14.39 -4.69 -10.64
N ARG A 245 14.66 -3.43 -11.01
CA ARG A 245 16.02 -2.90 -11.06
C ARG A 245 16.61 -2.72 -9.67
N GLN A 246 15.82 -2.24 -8.71
CA GLN A 246 16.30 -2.08 -7.33
C GLN A 246 16.57 -3.43 -6.65
N ILE A 247 15.75 -4.46 -6.93
CA ILE A 247 16.00 -5.83 -6.44
C ILE A 247 17.28 -6.44 -7.03
N LYS A 248 17.68 -6.08 -8.26
CA LYS A 248 18.89 -6.61 -8.92
C LYS A 248 20.19 -5.91 -8.53
N ARG A 249 20.11 -4.71 -7.95
CA ARG A 249 21.28 -3.89 -7.57
C ARG A 249 21.76 -4.13 -6.14
N ARG A 250 21.03 -4.93 -5.36
CA ARG A 250 21.37 -5.36 -3.99
C ARG A 250 21.53 -6.88 -3.98
#